data_AF-A0A521E9M3-F1
#
_entry.id   AF-A0A521E9M3-F1
#
_cell.length_a   1.000
_cell.length_b   1.000
_cell.length_c   1.000
_cell.angle_alpha   90.00
_cell.angle_beta   90.00
_cell.angle_gamma   90.00
#
_symmetry.space_group_name_H-M   'P 1'
#
loop_
_entity.id
_entity.type
_entity.pdbx_description
1 polymer ?
#
loop_
_entity_poly.entity_id
_entity_poly.type
_entity_poly.pdbx_seq_one_letter_code
_entity_poly.pdbx_strand_id
1 'polypeptide(L)'
;MLTIRIIFLVFTIVVLLLFINNQYENSYSQFVLYKANRYGEFKPLINYRNYDTVRLQKLFIEYGVEYKKEKDFFLIKNKDLHFNDLMYTISDQYFRHER
;
A
#
# COMPACT_ATOMS: atom_id res chain seq x y z
N MET A 1 45.36 11.32 -3.72
CA MET A 1 44.54 10.35 -2.95
C MET A 1 43.19 10.92 -2.49
N LEU A 2 43.09 12.17 -2.02
CA LEU A 2 41.85 12.75 -1.50
C LEU A 2 40.69 12.78 -2.52
N THR A 3 40.98 13.14 -3.77
CA THR A 3 39.99 13.26 -4.86
C THR A 3 39.33 11.93 -5.22
N ILE A 4 40.08 10.82 -5.23
CA ILE A 4 39.57 9.48 -5.51
C ILE A 4 38.62 9.01 -4.39
N ARG A 5 38.93 9.34 -3.13
CA ARG A 5 38.06 9.02 -1.99
C ARG A 5 36.72 9.77 -2.06
N ILE A 6 36.73 11.04 -2.49
CA ILE A 6 35.51 11.83 -2.66
C ILE A 6 34.64 11.27 -3.79
N ILE A 7 35.25 10.93 -4.94
CA ILE A 7 34.52 10.32 -6.06
C ILE A 7 33.89 8.99 -5.64
N PHE A 8 34.63 8.14 -4.93
CA PHE A 8 34.10 6.89 -4.41
C PHE A 8 32.92 7.13 -3.45
N LEU A 9 33.05 8.10 -2.53
CA LEU A 9 31.98 8.42 -1.57
C LEU A 9 30.70 8.91 -2.27
N VAL A 10 30.81 9.79 -3.26
CA VAL A 10 29.66 10.27 -4.05
C VAL A 10 29.02 9.12 -4.82
N PHE A 11 29.83 8.25 -5.45
CA PHE A 11 29.32 7.06 -6.13
C PHE A 11 28.53 6.15 -5.19
N THR A 12 29.04 5.87 -4.00
CA THR A 12 28.35 5.02 -3.01
C THR A 12 27.02 5.64 -2.57
N ILE A 13 26.97 6.96 -2.34
CA ILE A 13 25.74 7.67 -1.97
C ILE A 13 24.69 7.56 -3.09
N VAL A 14 25.09 7.79 -4.34
CA VAL A 14 24.17 7.70 -5.49
C VAL A 14 23.61 6.28 -5.64
N VAL A 15 24.47 5.26 -5.54
CA VAL A 15 24.02 3.86 -5.59
C VAL A 15 23.07 3.53 -4.44
N LEU A 16 23.35 4.01 -3.23
CA LEU A 16 22.48 3.80 -2.07
C LEU A 16 21.11 4.46 -2.27
N LEU A 17 21.07 5.70 -2.80
CA LEU A 17 19.83 6.41 -3.08
C LEU A 17 18.99 5.69 -4.15
N LEU A 18 19.63 5.23 -5.24
CA LEU A 18 18.95 4.43 -6.27
C LEU A 18 18.40 3.12 -5.70
N PHE A 19 19.18 2.45 -4.86
CA PHE A 19 18.75 1.22 -4.20
C PHE A 19 17.54 1.45 -3.29
N ILE A 20 17.57 2.48 -2.45
CA ILE A 20 16.47 2.84 -1.56
C ILE A 20 15.23 3.22 -2.36
N ASN A 21 15.36 4.03 -3.41
CA ASN A 21 14.22 4.42 -4.24
C ASN A 21 13.58 3.20 -4.93
N ASN A 22 14.40 2.28 -5.44
CA ASN A 22 13.91 1.05 -6.07
C ASN A 22 13.21 0.13 -5.06
N GLN A 23 13.70 0.02 -3.82
CA GLN A 23 13.01 -0.72 -2.75
C GLN A 23 11.68 -0.08 -2.39
N TYR A 24 11.63 1.25 -2.32
CA TYR A 24 10.41 1.99 -2.01
C TYR A 24 9.36 1.84 -3.12
N GLU A 25 9.73 2.06 -4.38
CA GLU A 25 8.83 1.91 -5.53
C GLU A 25 8.28 0.49 -5.67
N ASN A 26 9.03 -0.53 -5.24
CA ASN A 26 8.60 -1.93 -5.28
C ASN A 26 8.07 -2.46 -3.95
N SER A 27 7.84 -1.58 -2.97
CA SER A 27 7.32 -1.99 -1.67
C SER A 27 5.82 -2.28 -1.75
N TYR A 28 5.43 -3.39 -1.14
CA TYR A 28 4.05 -3.80 -1.01
C TYR A 28 3.69 -3.89 0.47
N SER A 29 2.53 -3.37 0.80
CA SER A 29 1.99 -3.37 2.15
C SER A 29 0.69 -4.17 2.17
N GLN A 30 0.43 -4.87 3.27
CA GLN A 30 -0.81 -5.62 3.42
C GLN A 30 -2.00 -4.68 3.48
N PHE A 31 -2.97 -4.90 2.60
CA PHE A 31 -4.24 -4.21 2.63
C PHE A 31 -5.01 -4.62 3.87
N VAL A 32 -5.48 -3.63 4.62
CA VAL A 32 -6.37 -3.83 5.75
C VAL A 32 -7.70 -3.17 5.42
N LEU A 33 -8.78 -3.95 5.48
CA LEU A 33 -10.12 -3.44 5.29
C LEU A 33 -10.62 -2.83 6.59
N TYR A 34 -11.11 -1.59 6.57
CA TYR A 34 -11.63 -0.92 7.77
C TYR A 34 -13.15 -0.76 7.72
N LYS A 35 -13.83 -1.09 8.81
CA LYS A 35 -15.25 -0.77 8.95
C LYS A 35 -15.41 0.36 9.96
N ALA A 36 -16.12 1.42 9.55
CA ALA A 36 -16.51 2.47 10.48
C ALA A 36 -17.49 1.92 11.53
N ASN A 37 -17.23 2.17 12.80
CA ASN A 37 -18.14 1.83 13.88
C ASN A 37 -19.26 2.88 14.02
N ARG A 38 -20.18 2.68 14.97
CA ARG A 38 -21.29 3.61 15.24
C ARG A 38 -20.84 5.02 15.67
N TYR A 39 -19.58 5.15 16.10
CA TYR A 39 -18.97 6.41 16.53
C TYR A 39 -18.11 7.05 15.43
N GLY A 40 -18.07 6.47 14.22
CA GLY A 40 -17.28 6.96 13.09
C GLY A 40 -15.81 6.55 13.10
N GLU A 41 -15.36 5.73 14.05
CA GLU A 41 -13.97 5.25 14.07
C GLU A 41 -13.79 4.08 13.10
N PHE A 42 -12.77 4.15 12.25
CA PHE A 42 -12.37 3.05 11.38
C PHE A 42 -11.63 1.99 12.17
N LYS A 43 -12.24 0.81 12.36
CA LYS A 43 -11.60 -0.35 12.98
C LYS A 43 -11.15 -1.35 11.90
N PRO A 44 -9.92 -1.87 11.98
CA PRO A 44 -9.43 -2.86 11.03
C PRO A 44 -10.19 -4.18 11.17
N LEU A 45 -10.54 -4.79 10.05
CA LEU A 45 -11.11 -6.12 9.99
C LEU A 45 -9.99 -7.13 9.83
N ILE A 46 -9.82 -7.95 10.87
CA ILE A 46 -8.69 -8.87 11.02
C ILE A 46 -8.84 -10.10 10.09
N ASN A 47 -10.04 -10.34 9.53
CA ASN A 47 -10.31 -11.54 8.73
C ASN A 47 -11.21 -11.24 7.51
N TYR A 48 -10.58 -10.93 6.37
CA TYR A 48 -11.26 -10.61 5.11
C TYR A 48 -11.82 -11.85 4.39
N ARG A 49 -11.60 -13.07 4.88
CA ARG A 49 -12.10 -14.31 4.25
C ARG A 49 -13.63 -14.34 4.08
N ASN A 50 -14.35 -13.64 4.94
CA ASN A 50 -15.82 -13.57 4.90
C ASN A 50 -16.35 -12.44 3.99
N TYR A 51 -15.46 -11.67 3.37
CA TYR A 51 -15.83 -10.50 2.59
C TYR A 51 -15.66 -10.76 1.09
N ASP A 52 -16.43 -10.04 0.28
CA ASP A 52 -16.44 -10.19 -1.17
C ASP A 52 -15.12 -9.70 -1.78
N THR A 53 -14.22 -10.65 -1.98
CA THR A 53 -12.91 -10.41 -2.58
C THR A 53 -12.99 -9.97 -4.05
N VAL A 54 -14.08 -10.28 -4.76
CA VAL A 54 -14.27 -9.83 -6.15
C VAL A 54 -14.59 -8.34 -6.16
N ARG A 55 -15.43 -7.89 -5.23
CA ARG A 55 -15.75 -6.48 -5.08
C ARG A 55 -14.54 -5.64 -4.66
N LEU A 56 -13.70 -6.13 -3.75
CA LEU A 56 -12.44 -5.46 -3.40
C LEU A 56 -11.51 -5.30 -4.61
N GLN A 57 -11.38 -6.34 -5.44
CA GLN A 57 -10.58 -6.28 -6.65
C GLN A 57 -11.09 -5.23 -7.65
N LYS A 58 -12.42 -5.10 -7.80
CA LYS A 58 -13.00 -4.03 -8.62
C LYS A 58 -12.62 -2.65 -8.10
N LEU A 59 -12.74 -2.42 -6.79
CA LEU A 59 -12.34 -1.15 -6.18
C LEU A 59 -10.85 -0.88 -6.36
N PHE A 60 -9.97 -1.88 -6.24
CA PHE A 60 -8.55 -1.67 -6.52
C PHE A 60 -8.31 -1.22 -7.97
N ILE A 61 -9.01 -1.80 -8.94
CA ILE A 61 -8.91 -1.41 -10.35
C ILE A 61 -9.46 0.01 -10.57
N GLU A 62 -10.63 0.34 -9.99
CA GLU A 62 -11.27 1.65 -10.11
C GLU A 62 -10.39 2.78 -9.55
N TYR A 63 -9.73 2.53 -8.42
CA TYR A 63 -8.82 3.47 -7.78
C TYR A 63 -7.38 3.41 -8.32
N GLY A 64 -7.11 2.60 -9.35
CA GLY A 64 -5.79 2.49 -9.97
C GLY A 64 -4.71 1.89 -9.06
N VAL A 65 -5.12 1.09 -8.08
CA VAL A 65 -4.22 0.49 -7.08
C VAL A 65 -3.60 -0.77 -7.64
N GLU A 66 -2.27 -0.79 -7.77
CA GLU A 66 -1.54 -2.02 -8.06
C GLU A 66 -1.62 -2.95 -6.83
N TYR A 67 -2.16 -4.16 -7.03
CA TYR A 67 -2.29 -5.16 -5.96
C TYR A 67 -1.78 -6.53 -6.38
N LYS A 68 -1.30 -7.29 -5.39
CA LYS A 68 -0.99 -8.73 -5.47
C LYS A 68 -1.93 -9.48 -4.55
N LYS A 69 -2.48 -10.59 -5.04
CA LYS A 69 -3.33 -11.47 -4.25
C LYS A 69 -2.47 -12.56 -3.62
N GLU A 70 -2.43 -12.60 -2.30
CA GLU A 70 -1.88 -13.71 -1.52
C GLU A 70 -3.02 -14.66 -1.09
N LYS A 71 -2.68 -15.83 -0.53
CA LYS A 71 -3.69 -16.85 -0.15
C LYS A 71 -4.84 -16.30 0.69
N ASP A 72 -4.53 -15.41 1.63
CA ASP A 72 -5.48 -14.93 2.63
C ASP A 72 -5.67 -13.42 2.63
N PHE A 73 -4.86 -12.66 1.91
CA PHE A 73 -4.85 -11.20 1.98
C PHE A 73 -4.46 -10.59 0.63
N PHE A 74 -4.67 -9.28 0.51
CA PHE A 74 -4.15 -8.50 -0.60
C PHE A 74 -2.94 -7.70 -0.14
N LEU A 75 -1.94 -7.64 -1.00
CA LEU A 75 -0.82 -6.74 -0.88
C LEU A 75 -1.06 -5.61 -1.87
N ILE A 76 -1.06 -4.36 -1.41
CA ILE A 76 -1.19 -3.18 -2.26
C ILE A 76 0.14 -2.45 -2.33
N LYS A 77 0.49 -1.96 -3.51
CA LYS A 77 1.76 -1.26 -3.73
C LYS A 77 1.76 0.07 -2.97
N ASN A 78 2.80 0.30 -2.20
CA ASN A 78 2.96 1.52 -1.43
C ASN A 78 3.62 2.59 -2.30
N LYS A 79 2.85 3.08 -3.29
CA LYS A 79 3.36 3.99 -4.32
C LYS A 79 3.29 5.47 -3.89
N ASP A 80 2.48 5.80 -2.88
CA ASP A 80 2.16 7.19 -2.52
C ASP A 80 2.16 7.44 -1.01
N LEU A 81 2.51 8.67 -0.63
CA LEU A 81 2.43 9.22 0.74
C LEU A 81 1.01 9.13 1.35
N HIS A 82 -0.01 8.92 0.52
CA HIS A 82 -1.43 8.82 0.90
C HIS A 82 -1.95 7.38 1.02
N PHE A 83 -1.04 6.39 1.15
CA PHE A 83 -1.39 4.98 1.29
C PHE A 83 -2.51 4.71 2.32
N ASN A 84 -2.44 5.37 3.48
CA ASN A 84 -3.44 5.23 4.53
C ASN A 84 -4.80 5.81 4.12
N ASP A 85 -4.81 6.98 3.48
CA ASP A 85 -6.03 7.64 3.03
C ASP A 85 -6.75 6.80 1.95
N LEU A 86 -5.97 6.19 1.06
CA LEU A 86 -6.45 5.27 0.05
C LEU A 86 -7.07 4.02 0.67
N MET A 87 -6.43 3.45 1.71
CA MET A 87 -6.97 2.32 2.48
C MET A 87 -8.33 2.66 3.10
N TYR A 88 -8.49 3.83 3.73
CA TYR A 88 -9.76 4.25 4.30
C TYR A 88 -10.82 4.50 3.22
N THR A 89 -10.43 5.12 2.10
CA THR A 89 -11.35 5.43 0.99
C THR A 89 -11.93 4.16 0.36
N ILE A 90 -11.09 3.19 0.02
CA ILE A 90 -11.52 1.90 -0.54
C ILE A 90 -12.42 1.16 0.46
N SER A 91 -12.04 1.20 1.73
CA SER A 91 -12.81 0.56 2.79
C SER A 91 -14.20 1.18 2.95
N ASP A 92 -14.31 2.50 2.96
CA ASP A 92 -15.58 3.20 3.03
C ASP A 92 -16.48 2.89 1.82
N GLN A 93 -15.94 2.93 0.60
CA GLN A 93 -16.69 2.56 -0.60
C GLN A 93 -17.17 1.11 -0.60
N TYR A 94 -16.33 0.19 -0.10
CA TYR A 94 -16.71 -1.20 0.09
C TYR A 94 -17.91 -1.33 1.02
N PHE A 95 -18.01 -0.57 2.11
CA PHE A 95 -19.17 -0.66 3.01
C PHE A 95 -20.39 0.15 2.58
N ARG A 96 -20.24 1.19 1.74
CA ARG A 96 -21.37 2.00 1.27
C ARG A 96 -22.42 1.22 0.48
N HIS A 97 -22.01 0.27 -0.37
CA HIS A 97 -22.98 -0.54 -1.13
C HIS A 97 -23.46 -1.80 -0.39
N GLU A 98 -23.15 -1.97 0.91
CA GLU A 98 -23.86 -2.96 1.75
C GLU A 98 -25.21 -2.43 2.26
N ARG A 99 -25.47 -1.12 2.13
CA ARG A 99 -26.76 -0.47 2.49
C ARG A 99 -27.69 -0.40 1.29
#